data_AF-A0A9D0NX72-F1
#
_entry.id   AF-A0A9D0NX72-F1
#
_cell.length_a   1.000
_cell.length_b   1.000
_cell.length_c   1.000
_cell.angle_alpha   90.00
_cell.angle_beta   90.00
_cell.angle_gamma   90.00
#
_symmetry.space_group_name_H-M   'P 1'
#
loop_
_entity.id
_entity.type
_entity.pdbx_description
1 polymer ?
#
loop_
_entity_poly.entity_id
_entity_poly.type
_entity_poly.pdbx_seq_one_letter_code
_entity_poly.pdbx_strand_id
1 'polypeptide(L)'
;MKHPVDSLEDAIAGTSHDFPGGIRTLAEKMSVNPGTLYNKCNPGMPSHRLTLQEAVDLMHHSQDVRILEVLCRETHHACVPQARFRHIGDMVLFDAWTAADMEHGRTAGSIREALSDERIDENEYRGICAEMFTDFARELELLDRLNAFCNNASRQQPPVSTDLKQAVLETVQKYPDGLPRLAQKLGMREVDLHKKSSPDFPGECLSIQDTLKLMLETGNFPVLHAAAHFLKHACIPIPRYEGENDMALLDAWSSWSDERGDTVTVIHQALTDGSIDQKELAEIEVEMYRDFETELALLARLELMVQR
;
A
#
# COMPACT_ATOMS: atom_id res chain seq x y z
N MET A 1 4.54 -15.29 -7.61
CA MET A 1 3.73 -14.22 -8.22
C MET A 1 3.44 -14.56 -9.68
N LYS A 2 2.19 -14.40 -10.14
CA LYS A 2 1.82 -14.45 -11.56
C LYS A 2 2.47 -13.25 -12.29
N HIS A 3 2.64 -13.37 -13.61
CA HIS A 3 3.26 -12.40 -14.53
C HIS A 3 3.11 -10.92 -14.11
N PRO A 4 4.16 -10.08 -14.27
CA PRO A 4 4.00 -8.65 -14.04
C PRO A 4 2.91 -8.16 -14.98
N VAL A 5 1.85 -7.61 -14.39
CA VAL A 5 0.78 -7.00 -15.14
C VAL A 5 1.33 -5.67 -15.67
N ASP A 6 1.53 -5.59 -16.98
CA ASP A 6 2.25 -4.48 -17.61
C ASP A 6 1.45 -3.16 -17.58
N SER A 7 0.11 -3.20 -17.58
CA SER A 7 -0.75 -2.01 -17.57
C SER A 7 -1.93 -2.08 -16.60
N LEU A 8 -2.49 -0.92 -16.23
CA LEU A 8 -3.70 -0.82 -15.40
C LEU A 8 -4.90 -1.49 -16.08
N GLU A 9 -5.00 -1.38 -17.40
CA GLU A 9 -6.04 -2.03 -18.20
C GLU A 9 -5.93 -3.57 -18.14
N ASP A 10 -4.72 -4.11 -18.24
CA ASP A 10 -4.49 -5.56 -18.12
C ASP A 10 -4.79 -6.05 -16.70
N ALA A 11 -4.52 -5.22 -15.69
CA ALA A 11 -4.87 -5.51 -14.29
C ALA A 11 -6.38 -5.63 -14.13
N ILE A 12 -7.13 -4.67 -14.67
CA ILE A 12 -8.58 -4.66 -14.64
C ILE A 12 -9.15 -5.88 -15.37
N ALA A 13 -8.70 -6.13 -16.60
CA ALA A 13 -9.15 -7.26 -17.41
C ALA A 13 -8.85 -8.58 -16.71
N GLY A 14 -7.61 -8.77 -16.25
CA GLY A 14 -7.17 -9.97 -15.56
C GLY A 14 -7.92 -10.25 -14.26
N THR A 15 -8.16 -9.21 -13.43
CA THR A 15 -8.94 -9.34 -12.18
C THR A 15 -10.35 -9.90 -12.46
N SER A 16 -10.97 -9.45 -13.55
CA SER A 16 -12.33 -9.85 -13.90
C SER A 16 -12.41 -11.20 -14.63
N HIS A 17 -11.45 -11.50 -15.52
CA HIS A 17 -11.45 -12.68 -16.37
C HIS A 17 -10.90 -13.92 -15.66
N ASP A 18 -9.91 -13.75 -14.78
CA ASP A 18 -9.31 -14.85 -14.01
C ASP A 18 -10.19 -15.28 -12.84
N PHE A 19 -11.23 -14.51 -12.51
CA PHE A 19 -12.11 -14.82 -11.38
C PHE A 19 -12.79 -16.18 -11.56
N PRO A 20 -12.74 -17.09 -10.57
CA PRO A 20 -13.41 -18.38 -10.65
C PRO A 20 -14.92 -18.23 -10.86
N GLY A 21 -15.43 -18.79 -11.96
CA GLY A 21 -16.84 -18.63 -12.39
C GLY A 21 -17.08 -17.45 -13.34
N GLY A 22 -16.02 -16.72 -13.70
CA GLY A 22 -16.02 -15.66 -14.70
C GLY A 22 -16.78 -14.40 -14.29
N ILE A 23 -16.77 -13.42 -15.22
CA ILE A 23 -17.27 -12.06 -14.98
C ILE A 23 -18.75 -11.99 -14.57
N ARG A 24 -19.57 -12.94 -15.00
CA ARG A 24 -20.99 -12.98 -14.62
C ARG A 24 -21.16 -13.27 -13.13
N THR A 25 -20.43 -14.27 -12.62
CA THR A 25 -20.45 -14.62 -11.20
C THR A 25 -19.90 -13.47 -10.35
N LEU A 26 -18.86 -12.80 -10.83
CA LEU A 26 -18.30 -11.62 -10.16
C LEU A 26 -19.28 -10.45 -10.14
N ALA A 27 -19.94 -10.16 -11.27
CA ALA A 27 -20.97 -9.14 -11.36
C ALA A 27 -22.14 -9.40 -10.40
N GLU A 28 -22.58 -10.67 -10.28
CA GLU A 28 -23.60 -11.07 -9.31
C GLU A 28 -23.13 -10.82 -7.86
N LYS A 29 -21.87 -11.13 -7.51
CA LYS A 29 -21.29 -10.82 -6.19
C LYS A 29 -21.23 -9.32 -5.91
N MET A 30 -20.89 -8.52 -6.92
CA MET A 30 -20.85 -7.06 -6.85
C MET A 30 -22.24 -6.41 -6.94
N SER A 31 -23.31 -7.19 -7.16
CA SER A 31 -24.67 -6.67 -7.40
C SER A 31 -24.78 -5.68 -8.57
N VAL A 32 -24.00 -5.90 -9.64
CA VAL A 32 -23.99 -5.07 -10.86
C VAL A 32 -24.46 -5.86 -12.09
N ASN A 33 -24.84 -5.14 -13.15
CA ASN A 33 -25.20 -5.80 -14.41
C ASN A 33 -23.97 -6.45 -15.06
N PRO A 34 -24.01 -7.75 -15.42
CA PRO A 34 -22.87 -8.45 -16.03
C PRO A 34 -22.36 -7.83 -17.33
N GLY A 35 -23.26 -7.35 -18.19
CA GLY A 35 -22.89 -6.69 -19.44
C GLY A 35 -22.20 -5.35 -19.22
N THR A 36 -22.67 -4.58 -18.23
CA THR A 36 -22.00 -3.34 -17.83
C THR A 36 -20.60 -3.61 -17.29
N LEU A 37 -20.44 -4.58 -16.39
CA LEU A 37 -19.13 -4.94 -15.84
C LEU A 37 -18.18 -5.43 -16.95
N TYR A 38 -18.67 -6.29 -17.84
CA TYR A 38 -17.91 -6.74 -19.01
C TYR A 38 -17.42 -5.60 -19.88
N ASN A 39 -18.29 -4.66 -20.22
CA ASN A 39 -17.88 -3.50 -21.02
C ASN A 39 -16.84 -2.64 -20.30
N LYS A 40 -16.95 -2.48 -18.97
CA LYS A 40 -16.01 -1.68 -18.17
C LYS A 40 -14.65 -2.34 -17.95
N CYS A 41 -14.59 -3.68 -17.94
CA CYS A 41 -13.35 -4.44 -17.79
C CYS A 41 -12.68 -4.78 -19.13
N ASN A 42 -13.32 -4.48 -20.26
CA ASN A 42 -12.81 -4.79 -21.57
C ASN A 42 -11.86 -3.67 -22.08
N PRO A 43 -10.55 -3.96 -22.27
CA PRO A 43 -9.60 -2.95 -22.76
C PRO A 43 -9.94 -2.45 -24.17
N GLY A 44 -10.70 -3.22 -24.96
CA GLY A 44 -11.22 -2.81 -26.26
C GLY A 44 -12.36 -1.78 -26.21
N MET A 45 -12.85 -1.41 -25.02
CA MET A 45 -13.95 -0.46 -24.82
C MET A 45 -13.54 0.73 -23.91
N PRO A 46 -12.58 1.57 -24.32
CA PRO A 46 -11.93 2.56 -23.44
C PRO A 46 -12.85 3.69 -22.92
N SER A 47 -14.05 3.86 -23.50
CA SER A 47 -15.07 4.78 -23.01
C SER A 47 -15.82 4.26 -21.78
N HIS A 48 -15.77 2.95 -21.51
CA HIS A 48 -16.39 2.30 -20.37
C HIS A 48 -15.30 2.06 -19.33
N ARG A 49 -15.14 2.98 -18.39
CA ARG A 49 -14.16 2.85 -17.32
C ARG A 49 -14.82 2.50 -16.01
N LEU A 50 -14.13 1.72 -15.19
CA LEU A 50 -14.50 1.53 -13.79
C LEU A 50 -14.31 2.85 -13.03
N THR A 51 -15.27 3.18 -12.17
CA THR A 51 -15.03 4.21 -11.15
C THR A 51 -14.02 3.69 -10.13
N LEU A 52 -13.41 4.58 -9.35
CA LEU A 52 -12.55 4.20 -8.22
C LEU A 52 -13.25 3.22 -7.28
N GLN A 53 -14.51 3.49 -6.92
CA GLN A 53 -15.29 2.61 -6.05
C GLN A 53 -15.51 1.24 -6.68
N GLU A 54 -15.90 1.18 -7.96
CA GLU A 54 -16.11 -0.09 -8.66
C GLU A 54 -14.82 -0.92 -8.77
N ALA A 55 -13.67 -0.28 -8.94
CA ALA A 55 -12.38 -0.96 -8.97
C ALA A 55 -12.01 -1.55 -7.60
N VAL A 56 -12.26 -0.81 -6.51
CA VAL A 56 -12.06 -1.32 -5.14
C VAL A 56 -13.03 -2.47 -4.83
N ASP A 57 -14.29 -2.34 -5.21
CA ASP A 57 -15.29 -3.41 -5.04
C ASP A 57 -14.92 -4.66 -5.86
N LEU A 58 -14.42 -4.47 -7.08
CA LEU A 58 -13.94 -5.56 -7.94
C LEU A 58 -12.81 -6.35 -7.26
N MET A 59 -11.79 -5.65 -6.75
CA MET A 59 -10.69 -6.27 -6.01
C MET A 59 -11.18 -6.95 -4.72
N HIS A 60 -12.07 -6.30 -3.97
CA HIS A 60 -12.63 -6.83 -2.74
C HIS A 60 -13.40 -8.14 -2.98
N HIS A 61 -14.28 -8.20 -3.99
CA HIS A 61 -15.07 -9.40 -4.24
C HIS A 61 -14.29 -10.54 -4.93
N SER A 62 -13.26 -10.18 -5.71
CA SER A 62 -12.37 -11.15 -6.36
C SER A 62 -11.28 -11.69 -5.43
N GLN A 63 -10.94 -10.94 -4.36
CA GLN A 63 -9.74 -11.17 -3.54
C GLN A 63 -8.45 -11.10 -4.36
N ASP A 64 -8.46 -10.33 -5.44
CA ASP A 64 -7.34 -10.14 -6.35
C ASP A 64 -7.01 -8.64 -6.40
N VAL A 65 -5.85 -8.29 -5.83
CA VAL A 65 -5.42 -6.91 -5.60
C VAL A 65 -4.46 -6.39 -6.67
N ARG A 66 -4.33 -7.07 -7.82
CA ARG A 66 -3.40 -6.68 -8.89
C ARG A 66 -3.61 -5.26 -9.41
N ILE A 67 -4.83 -4.73 -9.34
CA ILE A 67 -5.11 -3.32 -9.68
C ILE A 67 -4.42 -2.39 -8.67
N LEU A 68 -4.51 -2.68 -7.36
CA LEU A 68 -3.82 -1.93 -6.31
C LEU A 68 -2.30 -2.04 -6.48
N GLU A 69 -1.77 -3.23 -6.77
CA GLU A 69 -0.33 -3.43 -7.03
C GLU A 69 0.16 -2.55 -8.20
N VAL A 70 -0.61 -2.43 -9.28
CA VAL A 70 -0.28 -1.51 -10.38
C VAL A 70 -0.33 -0.06 -9.92
N LEU A 71 -1.37 0.36 -9.17
CA LEU A 71 -1.43 1.73 -8.65
C LEU A 71 -0.21 2.06 -7.78
N CYS A 72 0.16 1.15 -6.87
CA CYS A 72 1.35 1.28 -6.04
C CYS A 72 2.61 1.43 -6.88
N ARG A 73 2.82 0.56 -7.87
CA ARG A 73 3.98 0.64 -8.76
C ARG A 73 4.06 1.98 -9.50
N GLU A 74 2.97 2.42 -10.12
CA GLU A 74 2.93 3.68 -10.86
C GLU A 74 3.16 4.90 -9.95
N THR A 75 2.78 4.82 -8.67
CA THR A 75 3.01 5.89 -7.69
C THR A 75 4.28 5.70 -6.86
N HIS A 76 5.14 4.72 -7.16
CA HIS A 76 6.35 4.39 -6.38
C HIS A 76 6.07 4.03 -4.92
N HIS A 77 5.12 3.13 -4.69
CA HIS A 77 4.81 2.55 -3.40
C HIS A 77 4.94 1.03 -3.43
N ALA A 78 5.29 0.44 -2.30
CA ALA A 78 5.13 -0.97 -1.99
C ALA A 78 3.67 -1.25 -1.60
N CYS A 79 3.14 -2.42 -1.97
CA CYS A 79 1.83 -2.91 -1.56
C CYS A 79 2.02 -4.10 -0.62
N VAL A 80 1.64 -3.95 0.66
CA VAL A 80 1.87 -4.96 1.70
C VAL A 80 0.53 -5.45 2.25
N PRO A 81 0.25 -6.76 2.28
CA PRO A 81 -0.97 -7.27 2.92
C PRO A 81 -0.91 -7.08 4.44
N GLN A 82 -1.99 -6.59 5.04
CA GLN A 82 -2.10 -6.50 6.50
C GLN A 82 -2.63 -7.81 7.08
N ALA A 83 -1.95 -8.32 8.12
CA ALA A 83 -2.35 -9.55 8.80
C ALA A 83 -3.68 -9.38 9.54
N ARG A 84 -4.47 -10.46 9.60
CA ARG A 84 -5.67 -10.52 10.47
C ARG A 84 -5.36 -11.31 11.73
N PHE A 85 -5.56 -10.70 12.90
CA PHE A 85 -5.51 -11.41 14.19
C PHE A 85 -6.87 -11.40 14.89
N ARG A 86 -7.07 -12.43 15.74
CA ARG A 86 -8.34 -12.66 16.46
C ARG A 86 -8.25 -12.44 17.97
N HIS A 87 -7.04 -12.28 18.51
CA HIS A 87 -6.80 -12.29 19.95
C HIS A 87 -5.95 -11.09 20.36
N ILE A 88 -6.39 -10.42 21.43
CA ILE A 88 -5.72 -9.29 22.08
C ILE A 88 -5.31 -9.78 23.47
N GLY A 89 -4.03 -9.62 23.82
CA GLY A 89 -3.46 -9.99 25.12
C GLY A 89 -1.94 -9.96 25.09
N ASP A 90 -1.32 -9.71 26.26
CA ASP A 90 0.11 -9.41 26.40
C ASP A 90 1.03 -10.47 25.78
N MET A 91 0.74 -11.76 26.03
CA MET A 91 1.50 -12.86 25.43
C MET A 91 1.37 -12.92 23.91
N VAL A 92 0.21 -12.56 23.37
CA VAL A 92 -0.02 -12.55 21.92
C VAL A 92 0.66 -11.33 21.27
N LEU A 93 0.79 -10.21 22.00
CA LEU A 93 1.58 -9.06 21.59
C LEU A 93 3.09 -9.42 21.57
N PHE A 94 3.57 -10.09 22.61
CA PHE A 94 4.94 -10.59 22.66
C PHE A 94 5.24 -11.65 21.58
N ASP A 95 4.30 -12.56 21.31
CA ASP A 95 4.44 -13.52 20.22
C ASP A 95 4.53 -12.82 18.85
N ALA A 96 3.76 -11.74 18.64
CA ALA A 96 3.84 -10.95 17.41
C ALA A 96 5.18 -10.21 17.30
N TRP A 97 5.65 -9.61 18.40
CA TRP A 97 6.98 -9.00 18.46
C TRP A 97 8.09 -10.00 18.09
N THR A 98 8.12 -11.14 18.78
CA THR A 98 9.17 -12.16 18.55
C THR A 98 9.08 -12.77 17.16
N ALA A 99 7.89 -12.87 16.57
CA ALA A 99 7.71 -13.30 15.20
C ALA A 99 8.29 -12.28 14.20
N ALA A 100 8.09 -10.98 14.41
CA ALA A 100 8.70 -9.93 13.60
C ALA A 100 10.24 -9.96 13.73
N ASP A 101 10.78 -9.98 14.96
CA ASP A 101 12.22 -10.08 15.19
C ASP A 101 12.89 -11.30 14.53
N MET A 102 12.20 -12.46 14.55
CA MET A 102 12.69 -13.66 13.86
C MET A 102 12.69 -13.51 12.34
N GLU A 103 11.66 -12.88 11.78
CA GLU A 103 11.52 -12.68 10.34
C GLU A 103 12.59 -11.73 9.81
N HIS A 104 12.81 -10.62 10.51
CA HIS A 104 13.93 -9.72 10.27
C HIS A 104 15.29 -10.44 10.23
N GLY A 105 15.52 -11.36 11.19
CA GLY A 105 16.72 -12.19 11.19
C GLY A 105 16.85 -13.11 9.96
N ARG A 106 15.73 -13.58 9.40
CA ARG A 106 15.71 -14.36 8.15
C ARG A 106 15.99 -13.48 6.95
N THR A 107 15.38 -12.30 6.87
CA THR A 107 15.65 -11.29 5.84
C THR A 107 17.14 -10.95 5.76
N ALA A 108 17.75 -10.64 6.91
CA ALA A 108 19.19 -10.40 7.02
C ALA A 108 20.03 -11.61 6.55
N GLY A 109 19.60 -12.83 6.88
CA GLY A 109 20.22 -14.08 6.44
C GLY A 109 20.16 -14.25 4.92
N SER A 110 18.99 -14.00 4.31
CA SER A 110 18.78 -14.09 2.86
C SER A 110 19.62 -13.07 2.11
N ILE A 111 19.71 -11.83 2.59
CA ILE A 111 20.55 -10.79 1.99
C ILE A 111 22.03 -11.19 2.04
N ARG A 112 22.51 -11.68 3.19
CA ARG A 112 23.90 -12.15 3.33
C ARG A 112 24.20 -13.31 2.39
N GLU A 113 23.28 -14.26 2.26
CA GLU A 113 23.44 -15.42 1.36
C GLU A 113 23.51 -14.99 -0.10
N ALA A 114 22.61 -14.10 -0.53
CA ALA A 114 22.63 -13.55 -1.89
C ALA A 114 23.90 -12.75 -2.17
N LEU A 115 24.39 -11.93 -1.22
CA LEU A 115 25.62 -11.17 -1.41
C LEU A 115 26.91 -12.01 -1.32
N SER A 116 26.82 -13.31 -1.01
CA SER A 116 28.00 -14.13 -0.70
C SER A 116 28.93 -14.38 -1.89
N ASP A 117 28.42 -14.27 -3.11
CA ASP A 117 29.20 -14.41 -4.35
C ASP A 117 29.45 -13.07 -5.07
N GLU A 118 29.15 -11.95 -4.40
CA GLU A 118 29.26 -10.57 -4.90
C GLU A 118 28.37 -10.26 -6.13
N ARG A 119 27.37 -11.10 -6.40
CA ARG A 119 26.39 -10.91 -7.47
C ARG A 119 25.00 -11.14 -6.88
N ILE A 120 23.99 -10.53 -7.48
CA ILE A 120 22.60 -10.85 -7.17
C ILE A 120 21.94 -11.22 -8.49
N ASP A 121 21.41 -12.44 -8.57
CA ASP A 121 20.59 -12.87 -9.67
C ASP A 121 19.10 -12.57 -9.46
N GLU A 122 18.31 -12.67 -10.52
CA GLU A 122 16.87 -12.38 -10.48
C GLU A 122 16.08 -13.29 -9.52
N ASN A 123 16.50 -14.54 -9.32
CA ASN A 123 15.85 -15.44 -8.39
C ASN A 123 16.17 -15.06 -6.94
N GLU A 124 17.43 -14.71 -6.67
CA GLU A 124 17.90 -14.24 -5.37
C GLU A 124 17.22 -12.93 -4.98
N TYR A 125 17.18 -11.97 -5.90
CA TYR A 125 16.46 -10.71 -5.70
C TYR A 125 14.98 -10.94 -5.38
N ARG A 126 14.30 -11.81 -6.14
CA ARG A 126 12.90 -12.16 -5.83
C ARG A 126 12.75 -12.86 -4.48
N GLY A 127 13.73 -13.67 -4.06
CA GLY A 127 13.77 -14.28 -2.74
C GLY A 127 13.85 -13.23 -1.64
N ILE A 128 14.79 -12.29 -1.78
CA ILE A 128 14.96 -11.15 -0.87
C ILE A 128 13.67 -10.33 -0.77
N CYS A 129 13.06 -9.96 -1.92
CA CYS A 129 11.79 -9.26 -1.91
C CYS A 129 10.74 -10.01 -1.08
N ALA A 130 10.61 -11.33 -1.29
CA ALA A 130 9.59 -12.12 -0.61
C ALA A 130 9.77 -12.14 0.91
N GLU A 131 11.02 -12.25 1.40
CA GLU A 131 11.33 -12.20 2.83
C GLU A 131 11.06 -10.79 3.39
N MET A 132 11.54 -9.73 2.74
CA MET A 132 11.30 -8.34 3.17
C MET A 132 9.80 -7.99 3.22
N PHE A 133 9.01 -8.38 2.22
CA PHE A 133 7.55 -8.19 2.25
C PHE A 133 6.85 -9.01 3.33
N THR A 134 7.43 -10.15 3.73
CA THR A 134 6.93 -10.94 4.86
C THR A 134 7.26 -10.26 6.18
N ASP A 135 8.46 -9.68 6.30
CA ASP A 135 8.90 -8.88 7.45
C ASP A 135 7.96 -7.68 7.67
N PHE A 136 7.72 -6.87 6.62
CA PHE A 136 6.75 -5.77 6.65
C PHE A 136 5.36 -6.19 7.12
N ALA A 137 4.86 -7.34 6.65
CA ALA A 137 3.55 -7.82 7.06
C ALA A 137 3.51 -8.19 8.56
N ARG A 138 4.62 -8.65 9.14
CA ARG A 138 4.74 -8.98 10.58
C ARG A 138 4.86 -7.75 11.45
N GLU A 139 5.61 -6.76 11.02
CA GLU A 139 5.70 -5.48 11.73
C GLU A 139 4.36 -4.73 11.68
N LEU A 140 3.67 -4.70 10.54
CA LEU A 140 2.31 -4.18 10.47
C LEU A 140 1.33 -4.94 11.37
N GLU A 141 1.50 -6.27 11.53
CA GLU A 141 0.72 -7.05 12.50
C GLU A 141 0.97 -6.57 13.94
N LEU A 142 2.24 -6.34 14.30
CA LEU A 142 2.60 -5.80 15.60
C LEU A 142 1.97 -4.42 15.83
N LEU A 143 2.07 -3.51 14.86
CA LEU A 143 1.48 -2.17 14.95
C LEU A 143 -0.03 -2.23 15.17
N ASP A 144 -0.74 -3.04 14.38
CA ASP A 144 -2.19 -3.20 14.54
C ASP A 144 -2.56 -3.77 15.93
N ARG A 145 -1.71 -4.63 16.51
CA ARG A 145 -1.90 -5.16 17.86
C ARG A 145 -1.66 -4.11 18.94
N LEU A 146 -0.63 -3.29 18.80
CA LEU A 146 -0.38 -2.14 19.69
C LEU A 146 -1.56 -1.16 19.63
N ASN A 147 -2.10 -0.92 18.43
CA ASN A 147 -3.30 -0.11 18.24
C ASN A 147 -4.54 -0.71 18.93
N ALA A 148 -4.73 -2.03 18.83
CA ALA A 148 -5.80 -2.72 19.55
C ALA A 148 -5.61 -2.67 21.08
N PHE A 149 -4.36 -2.68 21.55
CA PHE A 149 -4.01 -2.59 22.97
C PHE A 149 -4.33 -1.21 23.55
N CYS A 150 -3.95 -0.14 22.83
CA CYS A 150 -4.28 1.26 23.16
C CYS A 150 -5.81 1.49 23.25
N ASN A 151 -6.60 0.83 22.39
CA ASN A 151 -8.04 1.04 22.28
C ASN A 151 -8.93 0.17 23.19
N ASN A 152 -8.39 -0.47 24.23
CA ASN A 152 -9.17 -1.21 25.23
C ASN A 152 -10.01 -0.32 26.18
N ALA A 153 -10.04 1.01 25.97
CA ALA A 153 -11.03 1.92 26.54
C ALA A 153 -12.01 2.39 25.43
N SER A 154 -13.24 1.85 25.46
CA SER A 154 -14.46 2.37 24.79
C SER A 154 -14.28 3.06 23.42
N ARG A 155 -14.37 2.26 22.34
CA ARG A 155 -14.34 2.63 20.91
C ARG A 155 -14.88 4.03 20.54
N GLN A 156 -13.98 4.87 20.04
CA GLN A 156 -14.24 5.81 18.93
C GLN A 156 -12.96 5.87 18.06
N GLN A 157 -13.00 5.33 16.84
CA GLN A 157 -11.99 5.59 15.79
C GLN A 157 -12.54 6.74 14.91
N PRO A 158 -11.74 7.73 14.46
CA PRO A 158 -10.66 7.53 13.45
C PRO A 158 -9.43 8.50 13.60
N PRO A 159 -8.33 8.49 12.78
CA PRO A 159 -8.31 9.08 11.42
C PRO A 159 -7.21 8.58 10.44
N VAL A 160 -7.60 7.82 9.41
CA VAL A 160 -7.17 8.06 8.01
C VAL A 160 -8.49 8.23 7.28
N SER A 161 -8.60 9.04 6.22
CA SER A 161 -9.87 9.07 5.47
C SER A 161 -10.15 7.67 4.91
N THR A 162 -10.94 6.88 5.64
CA THR A 162 -11.40 5.55 5.22
C THR A 162 -12.52 5.68 4.19
N ASP A 163 -12.71 6.86 3.62
CA ASP A 163 -13.70 7.15 2.59
C ASP A 163 -12.95 7.62 1.34
N LEU A 164 -13.06 6.82 0.27
CA LEU A 164 -12.40 7.07 -1.00
C LEU A 164 -12.78 8.44 -1.59
N LYS A 165 -14.04 8.86 -1.42
CA LYS A 165 -14.54 10.11 -1.98
C LYS A 165 -14.02 11.30 -1.19
N GLN A 166 -13.98 11.19 0.14
CA GLN A 166 -13.37 12.20 0.99
C GLN A 166 -11.86 12.32 0.71
N ALA A 167 -11.15 11.20 0.52
CA ALA A 167 -9.74 11.22 0.15
C ALA A 167 -9.49 11.92 -1.21
N VAL A 168 -10.38 11.72 -2.20
CA VAL A 168 -10.34 12.44 -3.48
C VAL A 168 -10.57 13.94 -3.27
N LEU A 169 -11.56 14.33 -2.47
CA LEU A 169 -11.84 15.73 -2.15
C LEU A 169 -10.60 16.41 -1.54
N GLU A 170 -9.99 15.78 -0.53
CA GLU A 170 -8.80 16.31 0.14
C GLU A 170 -7.62 16.48 -0.82
N THR A 171 -7.41 15.50 -1.70
CA THR A 171 -6.36 15.54 -2.73
C THR A 171 -6.57 16.74 -3.66
N VAL A 172 -7.81 16.96 -4.11
CA VAL A 172 -8.17 18.08 -4.97
C VAL A 172 -8.04 19.43 -4.26
N GLN A 173 -8.49 19.53 -3.00
CA GLN A 173 -8.46 20.78 -2.23
C GLN A 173 -7.05 21.20 -1.82
N LYS A 174 -6.15 20.24 -1.58
CA LYS A 174 -4.75 20.52 -1.21
C LYS A 174 -3.86 20.88 -2.40
N TYR A 175 -4.37 20.82 -3.64
CA TYR A 175 -3.57 21.16 -4.82
C TYR A 175 -3.28 22.68 -4.89
N PRO A 176 -2.00 23.10 -4.90
CA PRO A 176 -1.60 24.50 -4.68
C PRO A 176 -2.07 25.47 -5.76
N ASP A 177 -2.16 25.04 -7.02
CA ASP A 177 -2.59 25.91 -8.13
C ASP A 177 -4.13 25.98 -8.28
N GLY A 178 -4.87 25.34 -7.37
CA GLY A 178 -6.31 25.34 -7.33
C GLY A 178 -7.01 24.46 -8.36
N LEU A 179 -8.33 24.34 -8.20
CA LEU A 179 -9.21 23.45 -8.95
C LEU A 179 -9.18 23.66 -10.49
N PRO A 180 -9.19 24.90 -11.04
CA PRO A 180 -9.22 25.08 -12.49
C PRO A 180 -7.96 24.52 -13.18
N ARG A 181 -6.79 24.74 -12.56
CA ARG A 181 -5.51 24.27 -13.10
C ARG A 181 -5.39 22.75 -12.99
N LEU A 182 -5.85 22.16 -11.89
CA LEU A 182 -5.91 20.72 -11.74
C LEU A 182 -6.83 20.07 -12.77
N ALA A 183 -8.04 20.60 -12.97
CA ALA A 183 -8.98 20.10 -13.96
C ALA A 183 -8.38 20.14 -15.38
N GLN A 184 -7.67 21.22 -15.72
CA GLN A 184 -6.94 21.32 -16.99
C GLN A 184 -5.88 20.23 -17.13
N LYS A 185 -5.03 20.00 -16.11
CA LYS A 185 -4.01 18.94 -16.11
C LYS A 185 -4.64 17.55 -16.27
N LEU A 186 -5.77 17.32 -15.62
CA LEU A 186 -6.52 16.07 -15.74
C LEU A 186 -7.23 15.92 -17.09
N GLY A 187 -7.39 17.00 -17.86
CA GLY A 187 -8.07 16.97 -19.15
C GLY A 187 -9.60 16.98 -19.01
N MET A 188 -10.12 17.58 -17.95
CA MET A 188 -11.55 17.67 -17.65
C MET A 188 -11.99 19.12 -17.41
N ARG A 189 -13.30 19.37 -17.49
CA ARG A 189 -13.86 20.68 -17.12
C ARG A 189 -13.83 20.81 -15.60
N GLU A 190 -13.60 22.02 -15.11
CA GLU A 190 -13.59 22.33 -13.67
C GLU A 190 -14.87 21.86 -12.96
N VAL A 191 -16.03 22.11 -13.56
CA VAL A 191 -17.34 21.70 -13.04
C VAL A 191 -17.46 20.18 -12.93
N ASP A 192 -16.85 19.42 -13.84
CA ASP A 192 -16.87 17.96 -13.78
C ASP A 192 -15.95 17.43 -12.68
N LEU A 193 -14.75 18.01 -12.54
CA LEU A 193 -13.84 17.66 -11.44
C LEU A 193 -14.49 17.92 -10.08
N HIS A 194 -15.10 19.10 -9.92
CA HIS A 194 -15.81 19.48 -8.70
C HIS A 194 -16.89 18.46 -8.32
N LYS A 195 -17.74 18.09 -9.29
CA LYS A 195 -18.81 17.10 -9.04
C LYS A 195 -18.24 15.74 -8.68
N LYS A 196 -17.21 15.28 -9.40
CA LYS A 196 -16.62 13.96 -9.19
C LYS A 196 -15.81 13.84 -7.89
N SER A 197 -15.31 14.95 -7.34
CA SER A 197 -14.60 14.99 -6.07
C SER A 197 -15.48 15.30 -4.86
N SER A 198 -16.58 16.02 -5.04
CA SER A 198 -17.42 16.45 -3.91
C SER A 198 -18.34 15.33 -3.38
N PRO A 199 -18.38 15.11 -2.05
CA PRO A 199 -19.35 14.25 -1.38
C PRO A 199 -20.82 14.60 -1.66
N ASP A 200 -21.12 15.86 -2.01
CA ASP A 200 -22.48 16.34 -2.30
C ASP A 200 -23.09 15.68 -3.56
N PHE A 201 -22.25 15.11 -4.42
CA PHE A 201 -22.66 14.45 -5.67
C PHE A 201 -22.31 12.97 -5.61
N PRO A 202 -22.95 12.14 -4.75
CA PRO A 202 -22.50 10.78 -4.48
C PRO A 202 -22.39 9.89 -5.72
N GLY A 203 -23.24 10.09 -6.74
CA GLY A 203 -23.21 9.32 -8.00
C GLY A 203 -22.15 9.73 -9.02
N GLU A 204 -21.43 10.83 -8.80
CA GLU A 204 -20.35 11.30 -9.68
C GLU A 204 -19.01 10.88 -9.11
N CYS A 205 -18.26 10.02 -9.81
CA CYS A 205 -16.97 9.52 -9.34
C CYS A 205 -15.90 9.63 -10.43
N LEU A 206 -14.65 9.80 -10.02
CA LEU A 206 -13.51 9.63 -10.91
C LEU A 206 -13.40 8.17 -11.36
N SER A 207 -12.94 7.98 -12.60
CA SER A 207 -12.48 6.66 -13.04
C SER A 207 -11.18 6.30 -12.34
N ILE A 208 -10.87 5.01 -12.22
CA ILE A 208 -9.61 4.57 -11.60
C ILE A 208 -8.38 5.15 -12.34
N GLN A 209 -8.46 5.30 -13.66
CA GLN A 209 -7.44 5.97 -14.47
C GLN A 209 -7.31 7.47 -14.14
N ASP A 210 -8.44 8.18 -14.02
CA ASP A 210 -8.41 9.61 -13.66
C ASP A 210 -7.92 9.81 -12.22
N THR A 211 -8.21 8.85 -11.33
CA THR A 211 -7.69 8.83 -9.96
C THR A 211 -6.18 8.61 -9.94
N LEU A 212 -5.64 7.66 -10.72
CA LEU A 212 -4.19 7.49 -10.86
C LEU A 212 -3.55 8.79 -11.35
N LYS A 213 -4.12 9.40 -12.39
CA LYS A 213 -3.63 10.67 -12.92
C LYS A 213 -3.70 11.80 -11.88
N LEU A 214 -4.77 11.87 -11.09
CA LEU A 214 -4.90 12.81 -9.98
C LEU A 214 -3.75 12.65 -8.98
N MET A 215 -3.45 11.42 -8.57
CA MET A 215 -2.36 11.15 -7.62
C MET A 215 -1.00 11.55 -8.20
N LEU A 216 -0.72 11.19 -9.45
CA LEU A 216 0.54 11.54 -10.12
C LEU A 216 0.72 13.05 -10.33
N GLU A 217 -0.34 13.76 -10.72
CA GLU A 217 -0.29 15.21 -10.95
C GLU A 217 -0.14 16.02 -9.66
N THR A 218 -0.68 15.52 -8.56
CA THR A 218 -0.67 16.21 -7.26
C THR A 218 0.49 15.77 -6.35
N GLY A 219 1.07 14.60 -6.59
CA GLY A 219 2.04 13.97 -5.68
C GLY A 219 1.44 13.64 -4.30
N ASN A 220 0.12 13.50 -4.22
CA ASN A 220 -0.60 13.32 -2.96
C ASN A 220 -1.43 12.02 -3.03
N PHE A 221 -1.20 11.12 -2.07
CA PHE A 221 -1.62 9.72 -2.16
C PHE A 221 -2.68 9.24 -1.13
N PRO A 222 -3.49 10.08 -0.45
CA PRO A 222 -4.47 9.58 0.53
C PRO A 222 -5.53 8.70 -0.13
N VAL A 223 -5.79 8.88 -1.43
CA VAL A 223 -6.69 8.00 -2.19
C VAL A 223 -6.12 6.58 -2.31
N LEU A 224 -4.80 6.45 -2.50
CA LEU A 224 -4.11 5.16 -2.54
C LEU A 224 -4.19 4.47 -1.17
N HIS A 225 -3.87 5.19 -0.09
CA HIS A 225 -3.94 4.66 1.27
C HIS A 225 -5.37 4.28 1.67
N ALA A 226 -6.37 5.08 1.28
CA ALA A 226 -7.78 4.75 1.50
C ALA A 226 -8.18 3.44 0.79
N ALA A 227 -7.80 3.28 -0.49
CA ALA A 227 -8.07 2.06 -1.25
C ALA A 227 -7.39 0.83 -0.63
N ALA A 228 -6.12 0.98 -0.22
CA ALA A 228 -5.37 -0.07 0.45
C ALA A 228 -6.04 -0.49 1.77
N HIS A 229 -6.44 0.47 2.60
CA HIS A 229 -7.14 0.21 3.85
C HIS A 229 -8.46 -0.57 3.65
N PHE A 230 -9.25 -0.22 2.63
CA PHE A 230 -10.46 -0.99 2.25
C PHE A 230 -10.13 -2.45 1.90
N LEU A 231 -9.00 -2.66 1.25
CA LEU A 231 -8.52 -3.96 0.80
C LEU A 231 -7.67 -4.71 1.84
N LYS A 232 -7.48 -4.15 3.04
CA LYS A 232 -6.62 -4.71 4.10
C LYS A 232 -5.15 -4.84 3.66
N HIS A 233 -4.67 -3.78 3.04
CA HIS A 233 -3.28 -3.61 2.63
C HIS A 233 -2.77 -2.27 3.14
N ALA A 234 -1.46 -2.17 3.31
CA ALA A 234 -0.72 -0.93 3.46
C ALA A 234 -0.05 -0.58 2.14
N CYS A 235 0.00 0.72 1.84
CA CYS A 235 0.82 1.24 0.75
C CYS A 235 1.91 2.10 1.36
N ILE A 236 3.17 1.72 1.16
CA ILE A 236 4.32 2.36 1.78
C ILE A 236 5.16 3.01 0.68
N PRO A 237 5.50 4.30 0.75
CA PRO A 237 6.31 4.96 -0.28
C PRO A 237 7.69 4.31 -0.37
N ILE A 238 8.18 4.09 -1.59
CA ILE A 238 9.54 3.61 -1.84
C ILE A 238 10.41 4.86 -2.09
N PRO A 239 11.42 5.15 -1.25
CA PRO A 239 12.24 6.32 -1.47
C PRO A 239 13.09 6.14 -2.74
N ARG A 240 13.23 7.20 -3.53
CA ARG A 240 14.06 7.20 -4.76
C ARG A 240 15.51 7.52 -4.41
N TYR A 241 16.44 6.72 -4.90
CA TYR A 241 17.87 6.95 -4.74
C TYR A 241 18.59 7.11 -6.08
N GLU A 242 19.59 7.97 -6.09
CA GLU A 242 20.53 8.13 -7.20
C GLU A 242 21.91 7.62 -6.77
N GLY A 243 22.49 6.70 -7.55
CA GLY A 243 23.89 6.27 -7.41
C GLY A 243 24.07 4.77 -7.18
N GLU A 244 24.94 4.17 -7.99
CA GLU A 244 25.41 2.79 -7.89
C GLU A 244 26.80 2.81 -7.22
N ASN A 245 26.88 2.64 -5.90
CA ASN A 245 28.14 2.27 -5.26
C ASN A 245 27.92 1.44 -3.98
N ASP A 246 28.86 0.55 -3.68
CA ASP A 246 28.79 -0.39 -2.54
C ASP A 246 28.72 0.33 -1.19
N MET A 247 29.26 1.54 -1.08
CA MET A 247 29.14 2.36 0.13
C MET A 247 27.70 2.81 0.36
N ALA A 248 26.93 3.11 -0.69
CA ALA A 248 25.53 3.46 -0.58
C ALA A 248 24.68 2.26 -0.12
N LEU A 249 25.06 1.02 -0.48
CA LEU A 249 24.42 -0.18 0.05
C LEU A 249 24.68 -0.33 1.55
N LEU A 250 25.94 -0.19 1.99
CA LEU A 250 26.31 -0.24 3.40
C LEU A 250 25.67 0.90 4.22
N ASP A 251 25.55 2.10 3.64
CA ASP A 251 24.85 3.22 4.25
C ASP A 251 23.35 2.93 4.37
N ALA A 252 22.72 2.27 3.37
CA ALA A 252 21.33 1.80 3.46
C ALA A 252 21.15 0.82 4.63
N TRP A 253 22.01 -0.21 4.65
CA TRP A 253 21.98 -1.23 5.68
C TRP A 253 22.17 -0.64 7.08
N SER A 254 23.13 0.28 7.22
CA SER A 254 23.41 0.94 8.51
C SER A 254 22.25 1.83 8.93
N SER A 255 21.68 2.60 8.00
CA SER A 255 20.51 3.45 8.28
C SER A 255 19.30 2.61 8.72
N TRP A 256 19.04 1.48 8.06
CA TRP A 256 17.99 0.55 8.45
C TRP A 256 18.24 -0.05 9.84
N SER A 257 19.48 -0.46 10.11
CA SER A 257 19.86 -1.00 11.42
C SER A 257 19.70 0.02 12.56
N ASP A 258 20.03 1.29 12.29
CA ASP A 258 19.88 2.38 13.26
C ASP A 258 18.40 2.72 13.51
N GLU A 259 17.59 2.89 12.45
CA GLU A 259 16.16 3.20 12.55
C GLU A 259 15.37 2.10 13.28
N ARG A 260 15.75 0.84 13.07
CA ARG A 260 15.18 -0.28 13.83
C ARG A 260 15.53 -0.20 15.32
N GLY A 261 16.75 0.22 15.65
CA GLY A 261 17.16 0.47 17.03
C GLY A 261 16.32 1.55 17.71
N ASP A 262 16.01 2.62 16.97
CA ASP A 262 15.14 3.71 17.42
C ASP A 262 13.69 3.23 17.60
N THR A 263 13.15 2.47 16.64
CA THR A 263 11.81 1.86 16.72
C THR A 263 11.66 0.96 17.95
N VAL A 264 12.63 0.07 18.20
CA VAL A 264 12.65 -0.80 19.39
C VAL A 264 12.70 0.03 20.68
N THR A 265 13.46 1.11 20.67
CA THR A 265 13.58 2.02 21.82
C THR A 265 12.26 2.70 22.14
N VAL A 266 11.55 3.21 21.13
CA VAL A 266 10.24 3.87 21.32
C VAL A 266 9.19 2.88 21.82
N ILE A 267 9.15 1.66 21.26
CA ILE A 267 8.22 0.62 21.72
C ILE A 267 8.52 0.20 23.16
N HIS A 268 9.79 0.01 23.52
CA HIS A 268 10.18 -0.31 24.90
C HIS A 268 9.78 0.81 25.87
N GLN A 269 10.00 2.07 25.50
CA GLN A 269 9.62 3.22 26.32
C GLN A 269 8.10 3.28 26.55
N ALA A 270 7.30 3.11 25.50
CA ALA A 270 5.85 3.08 25.60
C ALA A 270 5.35 1.94 26.49
N LEU A 271 5.97 0.75 26.42
CA LEU A 271 5.56 -0.40 27.24
C LEU A 271 6.02 -0.32 28.71
N THR A 272 6.85 0.66 29.07
CA THR A 272 7.50 0.71 30.39
C THR A 272 6.49 0.87 31.54
N ASP A 273 5.39 1.57 31.32
CA ASP A 273 4.37 1.80 32.36
C ASP A 273 3.25 0.74 32.39
N GLY A 274 3.30 -0.23 31.49
CA GLY A 274 2.33 -1.32 31.36
C GLY A 274 1.04 -0.94 30.63
N SER A 275 0.96 0.25 30.05
CA SER A 275 -0.11 0.72 29.17
C SER A 275 0.48 1.41 27.93
N ILE A 276 -0.33 1.65 26.90
CA ILE A 276 0.07 2.47 25.74
C ILE A 276 -1.03 3.49 25.51
N ASP A 277 -0.69 4.77 25.54
CA ASP A 277 -1.60 5.85 25.21
C ASP A 277 -1.61 6.19 23.70
N GLN A 278 -2.54 7.05 23.26
CA GLN A 278 -2.66 7.38 21.84
C GLN A 278 -1.47 8.15 21.26
N LYS A 279 -0.80 8.93 22.11
CA LYS A 279 0.38 9.70 21.69
C LYS A 279 1.56 8.75 21.51
N GLU A 280 1.77 7.83 22.46
CA GLU A 280 2.79 6.79 22.37
C GLU A 280 2.55 5.89 21.15
N LEU A 281 1.31 5.49 20.89
CA LEU A 281 0.97 4.73 19.69
C LEU A 281 1.29 5.50 18.40
N ALA A 282 0.97 6.80 18.35
CA ALA A 282 1.28 7.63 17.18
C ALA A 282 2.80 7.81 16.98
N GLU A 283 3.56 7.90 18.07
CA GLU A 283 5.03 7.94 18.01
C GLU A 283 5.59 6.60 17.49
N ILE A 284 5.09 5.46 17.99
CA ILE A 284 5.45 4.13 17.48
C ILE A 284 5.11 4.00 15.99
N GLU A 285 3.91 4.41 15.59
CA GLU A 285 3.47 4.35 14.19
C GLU A 285 4.45 5.12 13.28
N VAL A 286 4.86 6.33 13.68
CA VAL A 286 5.83 7.12 12.91
C VAL A 286 7.17 6.42 12.76
N GLU A 287 7.73 5.86 13.83
CA GLU A 287 9.04 5.18 13.77
C GLU A 287 8.96 3.89 12.95
N MET A 288 7.90 3.08 13.10
CA MET A 288 7.72 1.87 12.28
C MET A 288 7.60 2.18 10.79
N TYR A 289 6.90 3.27 10.41
CA TYR A 289 6.84 3.68 9.01
C TYR A 289 8.19 4.18 8.47
N ARG A 290 9.04 4.79 9.30
CA ARG A 290 10.40 5.17 8.90
C ARG A 290 11.29 3.95 8.74
N ASP A 291 11.19 2.96 9.63
CA ASP A 291 11.89 1.68 9.52
C ASP A 291 11.58 1.05 8.15
N PHE A 292 10.29 0.96 7.78
CA PHE A 292 9.86 0.48 6.46
C PHE A 292 10.45 1.27 5.30
N GLU A 293 10.50 2.60 5.38
CA GLU A 293 11.09 3.43 4.34
C GLU A 293 12.59 3.13 4.15
N THR A 294 13.34 2.94 5.25
CA THR A 294 14.78 2.60 5.19
C THR A 294 15.04 1.17 4.72
N GLU A 295 14.16 0.23 5.03
CA GLU A 295 14.23 -1.13 4.50
C GLU A 295 13.91 -1.16 2.99
N LEU A 296 12.86 -0.46 2.55
CA LEU A 296 12.53 -0.33 1.11
C LEU A 296 13.63 0.38 0.33
N ALA A 297 14.36 1.30 0.97
CA ALA A 297 15.54 1.94 0.40
C ALA A 297 16.66 0.94 0.10
N LEU A 298 16.91 0.01 1.02
CA LEU A 298 17.86 -1.08 0.81
C LEU A 298 17.41 -1.97 -0.35
N LEU A 299 16.12 -2.32 -0.42
CA LEU A 299 15.59 -3.15 -1.50
C LEU A 299 15.77 -2.50 -2.88
N ALA A 300 15.42 -1.21 -3.01
CA ALA A 300 15.59 -0.46 -4.25
C ALA A 300 17.06 -0.40 -4.71
N ARG A 301 18.02 -0.41 -3.77
CA ARG A 301 19.45 -0.48 -4.09
C ARG A 301 19.87 -1.88 -4.54
N LEU A 302 19.38 -2.93 -3.89
CA LEU A 302 19.64 -4.31 -4.31
C LEU A 302 19.13 -4.57 -5.73
N GLU A 303 18.00 -3.97 -6.12
CA GLU A 303 17.47 -4.06 -7.50
C GLU A 303 18.46 -3.57 -8.56
N LEU A 304 19.15 -2.46 -8.29
CA LEU A 304 20.13 -1.89 -9.22
C LEU A 304 21.37 -2.78 -9.40
N MET A 305 21.64 -3.66 -8.44
CA MET A 305 22.76 -4.60 -8.47
C MET A 305 22.42 -5.90 -9.20
N VAL A 306 21.14 -6.12 -9.55
CA VAL A 306 20.70 -7.33 -10.27
C VAL A 306 21.30 -7.35 -11.66
N GLN A 307 22.09 -8.38 -11.93
CA GLN A 307 22.72 -8.55 -13.23
C GLN A 307 21.75 -9.24 -14.20
N ARG A 308 21.47 -8.57 -15.32
CA ARG A 308 20.63 -9.10 -16.41
C ARG A 308 21.37 -10.08 -17.30
#